data_AF-G4Q8C7-F1
#
_entry.id   AF-G4Q8C7-F1
#
_cell.length_a   1.000
_cell.length_b   1.000
_cell.length_c   1.000
_cell.angle_alpha   90.00
_cell.angle_beta   90.00
_cell.angle_gamma   90.00
#
_symmetry.space_group_name_H-M   'P 1'
#
loop_
_entity.id
_entity.type
_entity.pdbx_description
1 polymer ?
#
loop_
_entity_poly.entity_id
_entity_poly.type
_entity_poly.pdbx_seq_one_letter_code
_entity_poly.pdbx_strand_id
1 'polypeptide(L)'
;MDLIKAEDITDSILVGRVTAANLDVANEAVARLAATYGVEEAAITPSNLLKRYGVVVACRECCLELVGTDPTVQIGSYSGSRQDDIYERKYKLYDALGKDILKDLTMADFTGGENPEKGGNSWTKTVNIYRG
;
A
#
# COMPACT_ATOMS: atom_id res chain seq x y z
N MET A 1 -9.23 0.42 -12.05
CA MET A 1 -9.06 1.70 -11.32
C MET A 1 -7.58 2.00 -11.34
N ASP A 2 -7.17 3.16 -11.86
CA ASP A 2 -5.75 3.42 -12.16
C ASP A 2 -5.23 4.53 -11.25
N LEU A 3 -5.18 4.25 -9.94
CA LEU A 3 -4.73 5.23 -8.95
C LEU A 3 -3.21 5.39 -8.94
N ILE A 4 -2.50 4.28 -9.10
CA ILE A 4 -1.04 4.22 -9.11
C ILE A 4 -0.56 3.95 -10.53
N LYS A 5 0.38 4.75 -10.99
CA LYS A 5 1.01 4.62 -12.31
C LYS A 5 2.48 4.31 -12.18
N ALA A 6 3.08 3.82 -13.27
CA ALA A 6 4.53 3.58 -13.33
C ALA A 6 5.36 4.85 -13.07
N GLU A 7 4.80 6.03 -13.38
CA GLU A 7 5.41 7.34 -13.15
C GLU A 7 5.53 7.69 -11.65
N ASP A 8 4.69 7.11 -10.80
CA ASP A 8 4.72 7.34 -9.36
C ASP A 8 5.85 6.55 -8.67
N ILE A 9 6.49 5.62 -9.39
CA ILE A 9 7.61 4.81 -8.90
C ILE A 9 8.89 5.65 -8.95
N THR A 10 9.43 5.97 -7.78
CA THR A 10 10.64 6.80 -7.64
C THR A 10 11.89 6.01 -7.27
N ASP A 11 11.77 4.71 -6.99
CA ASP A 11 12.92 3.89 -6.62
C ASP A 11 13.76 3.54 -7.85
N SER A 12 14.98 4.07 -7.90
CA SER A 12 15.89 3.92 -9.05
C SER A 12 16.23 2.47 -9.42
N ILE A 13 16.07 1.51 -8.49
CA ILE A 13 16.30 0.08 -8.75
C ILE A 13 15.07 -0.59 -9.35
N LEU A 14 13.87 -0.03 -9.14
CA LEU A 14 12.60 -0.60 -9.61
C LEU A 14 11.98 0.18 -10.76
N VAL A 15 12.42 1.42 -11.02
CA VAL A 15 12.04 2.21 -12.20
C VAL A 15 12.27 1.38 -13.47
N GLY A 16 11.23 1.23 -14.27
CA GLY A 16 11.26 0.43 -15.51
C GLY A 16 11.15 -1.08 -15.32
N ARG A 17 11.07 -1.58 -14.08
CA ARG A 17 10.88 -3.01 -13.76
C ARG A 17 9.49 -3.32 -13.21
N VAL A 18 8.81 -2.35 -12.61
CA VAL A 18 7.41 -2.50 -12.18
C VAL A 18 6.53 -2.74 -13.42
N THR A 19 5.91 -3.91 -13.47
CA THR A 19 5.02 -4.33 -14.57
C THR A 19 3.60 -3.81 -14.35
N ALA A 20 2.76 -3.89 -15.40
CA ALA A 20 1.34 -3.59 -15.28
C ALA A 20 0.64 -4.49 -14.25
N ALA A 21 1.01 -5.78 -14.19
CA ALA A 21 0.47 -6.71 -13.20
C ALA A 21 0.77 -6.27 -11.76
N ASN A 22 1.97 -5.73 -11.50
CA ASN A 22 2.33 -5.22 -10.18
C ASN A 22 1.52 -3.96 -9.79
N LEU A 23 1.19 -3.13 -10.77
CA LEU A 23 0.30 -1.97 -10.58
C LEU A 23 -1.16 -2.41 -10.35
N ASP A 24 -1.63 -3.44 -11.06
CA ASP A 24 -2.97 -3.98 -10.89
C ASP A 24 -3.16 -4.55 -9.47
N VAL A 25 -2.18 -5.32 -8.97
CA VAL A 25 -2.19 -5.83 -7.59
C VAL A 25 -2.21 -4.69 -6.58
N ALA A 26 -1.45 -3.62 -6.82
CA ALA A 26 -1.44 -2.45 -5.94
C ALA A 26 -2.78 -1.70 -5.92
N ASN A 27 -3.38 -1.48 -7.09
CA ASN A 27 -4.69 -0.83 -7.20
C ASN A 27 -5.79 -1.69 -6.56
N GLU A 28 -5.74 -3.01 -6.74
CA GLU A 28 -6.66 -3.93 -6.09
C GLU A 28 -6.47 -3.94 -4.56
N ALA A 29 -5.23 -3.88 -4.07
CA ALA A 29 -4.95 -3.80 -2.63
C ALA A 29 -5.55 -2.53 -2.01
N VAL A 30 -5.48 -1.39 -2.71
CA VAL A 30 -6.14 -0.14 -2.27
C VAL A 30 -7.66 -0.29 -2.27
N ALA A 31 -8.24 -0.88 -3.32
CA ALA A 31 -9.68 -1.12 -3.41
C ALA A 31 -10.20 -2.03 -2.30
N ARG A 32 -9.52 -3.15 -2.02
CA ARG A 32 -9.86 -4.04 -0.90
C ARG A 32 -9.79 -3.31 0.43
N LEU A 33 -8.77 -2.47 0.62
CA LEU A 33 -8.63 -1.68 1.85
C LEU A 33 -9.77 -0.66 1.98
N ALA A 34 -10.14 0.03 0.90
CA ALA A 34 -11.28 0.94 0.88
C ALA A 34 -12.59 0.22 1.24
N ALA A 35 -12.80 -0.99 0.71
CA ALA A 35 -13.95 -1.81 1.02
C ALA A 35 -14.02 -2.21 2.51
N THR A 36 -12.88 -2.41 3.19
CA THR A 36 -12.87 -2.65 4.65
C THR A 36 -13.36 -1.44 5.46
N TYR A 37 -13.21 -0.23 4.91
CA TYR A 37 -13.77 1.00 5.47
C TYR A 37 -15.18 1.32 4.97
N GLY A 38 -15.77 0.47 4.11
CA GLY A 38 -17.10 0.70 3.52
C GLY A 38 -17.12 1.77 2.44
N VAL A 39 -15.97 2.09 1.84
CA VAL A 39 -15.86 3.06 0.73
C VAL A 39 -15.93 2.31 -0.59
N GLU A 40 -16.86 2.70 -1.46
CA GLU A 40 -16.97 2.17 -2.82
C GLU A 40 -15.81 2.66 -3.70
N GLU A 41 -15.34 1.82 -4.62
CA GLU A 41 -14.22 2.15 -5.51
C GLU A 41 -14.41 3.46 -6.28
N ALA A 42 -15.65 3.76 -6.71
CA ALA A 42 -15.97 4.99 -7.44
C ALA A 42 -15.90 6.26 -6.58
N ALA A 43 -15.97 6.12 -5.24
CA ALA A 43 -15.91 7.22 -4.29
C ALA A 43 -14.50 7.47 -3.74
N ILE A 44 -13.50 6.65 -4.13
CA ILE A 44 -12.13 6.78 -3.63
C ILE A 44 -11.50 8.06 -4.20
N THR A 45 -11.24 9.00 -3.31
CA THR A 45 -10.42 10.19 -3.56
C THR A 45 -9.13 10.05 -2.76
N PRO A 46 -8.07 9.46 -3.35
CA PRO A 46 -6.93 9.00 -2.57
C PRO A 46 -6.08 10.16 -2.08
N SER A 47 -5.83 10.20 -0.77
CA SER A 47 -4.85 11.09 -0.16
C SER A 47 -3.43 10.76 -0.66
N ASN A 48 -2.49 11.69 -0.48
CA ASN A 48 -1.08 11.44 -0.79
C ASN A 48 -0.52 10.23 -0.02
N LEU A 49 -1.04 9.96 1.18
CA LEU A 49 -0.62 8.84 2.02
C LEU A 49 -1.16 7.52 1.45
N LEU A 50 -2.42 7.49 1.00
CA LEU A 50 -2.99 6.33 0.31
C LEU A 50 -2.30 6.03 -1.02
N LYS A 51 -1.92 7.07 -1.78
CA LYS A 51 -1.12 6.90 -3.00
C LYS A 51 0.26 6.29 -2.69
N ARG A 52 0.93 6.76 -1.64
CA ARG A 52 2.21 6.18 -1.19
C ARG A 52 2.06 4.72 -0.80
N TYR A 53 0.98 4.36 -0.11
CA TYR A 53 0.69 2.95 0.21
C TYR A 53 0.63 2.10 -1.07
N GLY A 54 -0.14 2.53 -2.07
CA GLY A 54 -0.24 1.83 -3.35
C GLY A 54 1.11 1.69 -4.07
N VAL A 55 1.92 2.76 -4.13
CA VAL A 55 3.28 2.70 -4.68
C VAL A 55 4.15 1.68 -3.95
N VAL A 56 4.09 1.65 -2.62
CA VAL A 56 4.86 0.70 -1.80
C VAL A 56 4.45 -0.74 -2.08
N VAL A 57 3.14 -1.01 -2.25
CA VAL A 57 2.65 -2.35 -2.62
C VAL A 57 3.16 -2.75 -4.00
N ALA A 58 3.09 -1.86 -5.01
CA ALA A 58 3.60 -2.16 -6.34
C ALA A 58 5.11 -2.49 -6.33
N CYS A 59 5.89 -1.72 -5.57
CA CYS A 59 7.33 -1.95 -5.40
C CYS A 59 7.62 -3.26 -4.67
N ARG A 60 6.82 -3.64 -3.68
CA ARG A 60 6.94 -4.89 -2.93
C ARG A 60 6.71 -6.10 -3.84
N GLU A 61 5.64 -6.09 -4.63
CA GLU A 61 5.33 -7.20 -5.56
C GLU A 61 6.42 -7.33 -6.62
N CYS A 62 6.87 -6.20 -7.20
CA CYS A 62 7.99 -6.19 -8.14
C CYS A 62 9.27 -6.76 -7.53
N CYS A 63 9.58 -6.43 -6.27
CA CYS A 63 10.73 -7.00 -5.58
C CYS A 63 10.58 -8.52 -5.39
N LEU A 64 9.40 -9.00 -5.03
CA LEU A 64 9.13 -10.43 -4.83
C LEU A 64 9.36 -11.24 -6.11
N GLU A 65 8.95 -10.72 -7.26
CA GLU A 65 9.19 -11.34 -8.58
C GLU A 65 10.67 -11.37 -8.95
N LEU A 66 11.44 -10.36 -8.53
CA LEU A 66 12.84 -10.21 -8.88
C LEU A 66 13.81 -10.93 -7.92
N VAL A 67 13.34 -11.38 -6.75
CA VAL A 67 14.18 -12.16 -5.83
C VAL A 67 14.72 -13.40 -6.53
N GLY A 68 16.04 -13.57 -6.51
CA GLY A 68 16.75 -14.70 -7.11
C GLY A 68 16.97 -14.59 -8.62
N THR A 69 16.51 -13.51 -9.26
CA THR A 69 16.63 -13.36 -10.73
C THR A 69 17.94 -12.72 -11.19
N ASP A 70 18.71 -12.09 -10.28
CA ASP A 70 20.00 -11.48 -10.60
C ASP A 70 21.18 -12.39 -10.21
N PRO A 71 21.76 -13.15 -11.17
CA PRO A 71 22.88 -14.04 -10.91
C PRO A 71 24.20 -13.28 -10.66
N THR A 72 24.29 -11.98 -10.98
CA THR A 72 25.52 -11.21 -10.71
C THR A 72 25.71 -10.91 -9.22
N VAL A 73 24.63 -11.03 -8.44
CA VAL A 73 24.63 -10.95 -6.98
C VAL A 73 24.87 -12.34 -6.34
N GLN A 74 24.80 -13.43 -7.11
CA GLN A 74 25.02 -14.83 -6.66
C GLN A 74 26.47 -15.32 -6.86
N ILE A 75 27.30 -14.59 -7.63
CA ILE A 75 28.67 -15.00 -7.96
C ILE A 75 29.64 -14.16 -7.12
N GLY A 76 29.77 -14.48 -5.84
CA GLY A 76 30.62 -13.70 -4.96
C GLY A 76 30.64 -14.19 -3.54
N SER A 77 31.05 -15.44 -3.31
CA SER A 77 32.17 -15.73 -2.39
C SER A 77 32.40 -17.22 -2.24
N TYR A 78 33.62 -17.63 -2.62
CA TYR A 78 34.30 -18.85 -2.20
C TYR A 78 34.60 -18.88 -0.67
N SER A 79 33.87 -18.09 0.14
CA SER A 79 34.10 -17.86 1.57
C SER A 79 32.87 -17.22 2.22
N GLY A 80 31.82 -18.00 2.46
CA GLY A 80 30.94 -17.92 3.64
C GLY A 80 30.20 -16.63 4.03
N SER A 81 30.28 -15.53 3.28
CA SER A 81 29.56 -14.29 3.62
C SER A 81 28.22 -14.23 2.89
N ARG A 82 27.11 -14.13 3.63
CA ARG A 82 25.73 -14.07 3.12
C ARG A 82 25.60 -13.02 2.01
N GLN A 83 25.40 -13.48 0.78
CA GLN A 83 24.97 -12.66 -0.34
C GLN A 83 23.47 -12.43 -0.21
N ASP A 84 23.07 -11.42 0.57
CA ASP A 84 21.65 -11.04 0.63
C ASP A 84 21.27 -10.35 -0.68
N ASP A 85 20.25 -10.89 -1.34
CA ASP A 85 19.67 -10.31 -2.55
C ASP A 85 19.16 -8.87 -2.27
N ILE A 86 19.49 -7.93 -3.16
CA ILE A 86 19.06 -6.54 -3.06
C ILE A 86 17.52 -6.43 -3.12
N TYR A 87 16.86 -7.25 -3.91
CA TYR A 87 15.41 -7.30 -4.02
C TYR A 87 14.78 -7.89 -2.76
N GLU A 88 15.42 -8.86 -2.11
CA GLU A 88 14.95 -9.38 -0.82
C GLU A 88 15.05 -8.32 0.28
N ARG A 89 16.13 -7.55 0.32
CA ARG A 89 16.30 -6.43 1.25
C ARG A 89 15.24 -5.35 1.02
N LYS A 90 15.01 -4.97 -0.25
CA LYS A 90 13.98 -3.99 -0.62
C LYS A 90 12.58 -4.50 -0.33
N TYR A 91 12.30 -5.77 -0.59
CA TYR A 91 11.03 -6.40 -0.24
C TYR A 91 10.72 -6.24 1.25
N LYS A 92 11.67 -6.59 2.14
CA LYS A 92 11.50 -6.44 3.60
C LYS A 92 11.27 -4.98 4.01
N LEU A 93 11.98 -4.05 3.36
CA LEU A 93 11.83 -2.62 3.58
C LEU A 93 10.43 -2.13 3.17
N TYR A 94 9.95 -2.50 1.98
CA TYR A 94 8.61 -2.11 1.52
C TYR A 94 7.49 -2.79 2.30
N ASP A 95 7.68 -4.03 2.73
CA ASP A 95 6.74 -4.73 3.62
C ASP A 95 6.61 -4.01 4.97
N ALA A 96 7.72 -3.55 5.55
CA ALA A 96 7.72 -2.74 6.77
C ALA A 96 7.07 -1.37 6.55
N LEU A 97 7.47 -0.64 5.49
CA LEU A 97 6.89 0.65 5.16
C LEU A 97 5.38 0.56 4.90
N GLY A 98 4.92 -0.48 4.20
CA GLY A 98 3.50 -0.70 3.95
C GLY A 98 2.72 -0.90 5.26
N LYS A 99 3.27 -1.69 6.18
CA LYS A 99 2.69 -1.89 7.53
C LYS A 99 2.66 -0.62 8.36
N ASP A 100 3.67 0.23 8.25
CA ASP A 100 3.69 1.49 8.99
C ASP A 100 2.67 2.47 8.42
N ILE A 101 2.58 2.61 7.09
CA ILE A 101 1.56 3.44 6.44
C ILE A 101 0.14 2.95 6.78
N LEU A 102 -0.07 1.63 6.86
CA LEU A 102 -1.37 1.05 7.25
C LEU A 102 -1.81 1.42 8.66
N LYS A 103 -0.88 1.67 9.60
CA LYS A 103 -1.23 2.10 10.96
C LYS A 103 -1.73 3.55 10.99
N ASP A 104 -1.24 4.36 10.06
CA ASP A 104 -1.57 5.79 9.97
C ASP A 104 -2.78 6.05 9.06
N LEU A 105 -3.14 5.07 8.22
CA LEU A 105 -4.29 5.16 7.31
C LEU A 105 -5.62 5.17 8.08
N THR A 106 -6.45 6.15 7.75
CA THR A 106 -7.81 6.28 8.28
C THR A 106 -8.83 6.35 7.16
N MET A 107 -10.12 6.23 7.47
CA MET A 107 -11.20 6.38 6.48
C MET A 107 -11.11 7.70 5.70
N ALA A 108 -10.65 8.78 6.35
CA ALA A 108 -10.51 10.10 5.73
C ALA A 108 -9.50 10.12 4.57
N ASP A 109 -8.53 9.20 4.56
CA ASP A 109 -7.54 9.07 3.49
C ASP A 109 -8.12 8.51 2.18
N PHE A 110 -9.29 7.88 2.26
CA PHE A 110 -10.01 7.33 1.10
C PHE A 110 -11.03 8.31 0.53
N THR A 111 -11.53 9.26 1.33
CA THR A 111 -12.61 10.18 0.94
C THR A 111 -12.16 11.64 0.83
N GLY A 112 -10.85 11.91 0.83
CA GLY A 112 -10.31 13.25 0.63
C GLY A 112 -10.52 14.22 1.80
N GLY A 113 -10.80 13.73 3.00
CA GLY A 113 -11.00 14.57 4.19
C GLY A 113 -12.28 15.41 4.17
N GLU A 114 -13.20 15.18 3.25
CA GLU A 114 -14.57 15.67 3.42
C GLU A 114 -15.21 14.90 4.58
N ASN A 115 -15.38 15.59 5.70
CA ASN A 115 -16.28 15.18 6.77
C ASN A 115 -17.56 14.62 6.13
N PRO A 116 -18.01 13.40 6.47
CA PRO A 116 -19.33 12.95 6.10
C PRO A 116 -20.39 13.66 6.97
N GLU A 117 -20.43 14.99 6.92
CA GLU A 117 -21.61 15.74 7.32
C GLU A 117 -22.60 15.76 6.14
N LYS A 118 -23.21 14.60 5.86
CA LYS A 118 -24.63 14.48 5.49
C LYS A 118 -24.99 13.03 5.16
N GLY A 119 -25.71 12.42 6.09
CA GLY A 119 -26.46 11.18 5.87
C GLY A 119 -26.47 10.30 7.11
N GLY A 120 -27.35 10.60 8.07
CA GLY A 120 -27.42 9.89 9.33
C GLY A 120 -27.66 8.37 9.20
N ASN A 121 -27.21 7.61 10.19
CA ASN A 121 -28.11 7.06 11.22
C ASN A 121 -27.37 6.23 12.29
N SER A 122 -27.67 6.56 13.54
CA SER A 122 -28.00 5.61 14.61
C SER A 122 -26.92 4.68 15.16
N TRP A 123 -25.98 5.19 15.97
CA TRP A 123 -25.42 4.37 17.08
C TRP A 123 -25.11 5.15 18.36
N THR A 124 -25.14 6.49 18.34
CA THR A 124 -25.01 7.34 19.54
C THR A 124 -26.38 7.77 20.08
N LYS A 125 -27.21 6.80 20.48
CA LYS A 125 -28.38 7.12 21.32
C LYS A 125 -27.90 7.21 22.78
N THR A 126 -27.54 8.41 23.22
CA THR A 126 -27.29 8.72 24.63
C THR A 126 -28.55 8.34 25.43
N VAL A 127 -28.47 7.26 26.20
CA VAL A 127 -29.54 6.87 27.12
C VAL A 127 -29.43 7.78 28.34
N ASN A 128 -30.23 8.84 28.38
CA ASN A 128 -30.46 9.59 29.61
C ASN A 128 -31.30 8.73 30.56
N ILE A 129 -30.62 8.03 31.47
CA ILE A 129 -31.28 7.32 32.58
C ILE A 129 -31.68 8.38 33.61
N TYR A 130 -32.96 8.76 33.60
CA TYR A 130 -33.56 9.47 34.75
C TYR A 130 -33.76 8.48 35.89
N ARG A 131 -33.03 8.66 36.99
CA ARG A 131 -33.38 8.06 38.28
C ARG A 131 -34.37 9.00 38.96
N GLY A 132 -35.63 8.58 39.00
CA GLY A 132 -36.60 9.11 39.96
C GLY A 132 -36.34 8.58 41.36
#